data_AF-A0A7C6B3U1-F1
#
_entry.id   AF-A0A7C6B3U1-F1
#
_cell.length_a   1.000
_cell.length_b   1.000
_cell.length_c   1.000
_cell.angle_alpha   90.00
_cell.angle_beta   90.00
_cell.angle_gamma   90.00
#
_symmetry.space_group_name_H-M   'P 1'
#
loop_
_entity.id
_entity.type
_entity.pdbx_description
1 polymer ?
#
loop_
_entity_poly.entity_id
_entity_poly.type
_entity_poly.pdbx_seq_one_letter_code
_entity_poly.pdbx_strand_id
1 'polypeptide(L)'
;MSLDENVTPDSPAGGEELTAAPRGQSPRRLATALRLGLSTAAIVLLMLWVLGAFRKDRIQPGSAAAPERKADGLPTWTVALTTVPVTSEAVGTVRAEHVATVTSRVVATIVQLRVSAGQRVSKGDVLVELDDRELRARLEQAREAVRAAEAALAQ
;
A
#
# COMPACT_ATOMS: atom_id res chain seq x y z
N MET A 1 -19.77 33.37 35.89
CA MET A 1 -18.41 32.81 36.00
C MET A 1 -17.57 33.56 34.99
N SER A 2 -17.07 34.70 35.47
CA SER A 2 -16.12 35.59 34.82
C SER A 2 -14.70 35.04 34.94
N LEU A 3 -13.75 35.74 34.30
CA LEU A 3 -12.29 35.57 34.26
C LEU A 3 -11.86 34.72 33.05
N ASP A 4 -11.56 35.27 31.87
CA ASP A 4 -10.83 36.51 31.50
C ASP A 4 -9.34 36.50 31.90
N GLU A 5 -8.52 37.13 31.04
CA GLU A 5 -7.06 37.39 31.14
C GLU A 5 -6.13 36.15 31.10
N ASN A 6 -5.32 35.87 30.08
CA ASN A 6 -4.56 36.71 29.14
C ASN A 6 -4.05 38.03 29.73
N VAL A 7 -3.04 37.88 30.58
CA VAL A 7 -2.18 38.96 31.07
C VAL A 7 -1.14 39.32 29.99
N THR A 8 -1.49 40.36 29.22
CA THR A 8 -0.67 41.50 28.72
C THR A 8 0.28 42.06 29.82
N PRO A 9 1.04 43.16 29.66
CA PRO A 9 1.49 43.96 28.50
C PRO A 9 3.03 44.20 28.59
N ASP A 10 3.75 44.77 27.62
CA ASP A 10 3.89 46.22 27.52
C ASP A 10 4.50 46.65 26.18
N SER A 11 3.71 47.49 25.54
CA SER A 11 3.97 48.56 24.57
C SER A 11 5.19 49.45 24.91
N PRO A 12 5.47 50.57 24.21
CA PRO A 12 4.89 51.12 22.97
C PRO A 12 5.94 51.72 21.99
N ALA A 13 5.38 52.37 20.96
CA ALA A 13 5.91 53.53 20.21
C ALA A 13 6.62 53.18 18.89
N GLY A 14 6.15 53.60 17.70
CA GLY A 14 5.30 54.75 17.37
C GLY A 14 6.18 55.95 17.02
N GLY A 15 6.10 56.40 15.77
CA GLY A 15 6.86 57.50 15.15
C GLY A 15 7.39 57.05 13.78
N GLU A 16 6.89 57.46 12.61
CA GLU A 16 6.76 58.86 12.13
C GLU A 16 8.04 59.64 12.48
N GLU A 17 8.79 60.25 11.58
CA GLU A 17 8.55 60.76 10.25
C GLU A 17 9.93 61.16 9.69
N LEU A 18 10.02 61.25 8.37
CA LEU A 18 10.72 62.27 7.59
C LEU A 18 12.08 62.87 8.06
N THR A 19 12.90 63.05 7.03
CA THR A 19 13.67 64.27 6.72
C THR A 19 15.05 64.51 7.33
N ALA A 20 15.89 65.02 6.43
CA ALA A 20 17.01 65.94 6.65
C ALA A 20 18.42 65.33 6.76
N ALA A 21 19.09 65.31 5.60
CA ALA A 21 20.50 65.71 5.53
C ALA A 21 20.71 67.04 6.28
N PRO A 22 21.84 67.21 6.98
CA PRO A 22 22.91 67.98 6.35
C PRO A 22 24.33 67.59 6.74
N ARG A 23 25.24 67.87 5.80
CA ARG A 23 26.57 68.48 5.99
C ARG A 23 27.56 67.79 6.94
N GLY A 24 28.61 67.25 6.32
CA GLY A 24 29.89 67.96 6.40
C GLY A 24 30.84 67.59 7.53
N GLN A 25 31.96 66.99 7.09
CA GLN A 25 33.34 67.32 7.49
C GLN A 25 33.81 66.90 8.90
N SER A 26 34.73 65.93 8.94
CA SER A 26 36.16 66.27 9.07
C SER A 26 37.09 65.04 8.93
N PRO A 27 38.32 65.24 8.44
CA PRO A 27 39.19 64.20 7.92
C PRO A 27 40.13 63.66 9.00
N ARG A 28 39.66 62.70 9.81
CA ARG A 28 40.56 61.86 10.64
C ARG A 28 40.31 60.36 10.53
N ARG A 29 39.31 59.94 9.73
CA ARG A 29 38.93 58.53 9.54
C ARG A 29 39.66 57.82 8.39
N LEU A 30 40.49 58.51 7.61
CA LEU A 30 41.21 57.91 6.48
C LEU A 30 42.30 56.93 6.94
N ALA A 31 42.98 57.24 8.06
CA ALA A 31 43.96 56.32 8.65
C ALA A 31 43.29 55.05 9.24
N THR A 32 42.07 55.20 9.76
CA THR A 32 41.28 54.07 10.28
C THR A 32 40.68 53.24 9.16
N ALA A 33 40.25 53.86 8.05
CA ALA A 33 39.71 53.17 6.87
C ALA A 33 40.78 52.31 6.16
N LEU A 34 42.05 52.73 6.15
CA LEU A 34 43.14 51.94 5.57
C LEU A 34 43.52 50.72 6.45
N ARG A 35 43.47 50.88 7.78
CA ARG A 35 43.64 49.77 8.73
C ARG A 35 42.46 48.79 8.68
N LEU A 36 41.24 49.29 8.53
CA LEU A 36 40.04 48.45 8.41
C LEU A 36 39.98 47.72 7.08
N GLY A 37 40.44 48.33 5.98
CA GLY A 37 40.56 47.70 4.67
C GLY A 37 41.60 46.57 4.63
N LEU A 38 42.72 46.73 5.33
CA LEU A 38 43.70 45.65 5.48
C LEU A 38 43.15 44.50 6.34
N SER A 39 42.41 44.81 7.40
CA SER A 39 41.75 43.81 8.24
C SER A 39 40.65 43.04 7.50
N THR A 40 39.78 43.71 6.72
CA THR A 40 38.77 43.03 5.91
C THR A 40 39.40 42.20 4.81
N ALA A 41 40.45 42.69 4.15
CA ALA A 41 41.21 41.90 3.18
C ALA A 41 41.88 40.67 3.83
N ALA A 42 42.46 40.82 5.03
CA ALA A 42 43.05 39.71 5.77
C ALA A 42 42.00 38.67 6.21
N ILE A 43 40.79 39.10 6.62
CA ILE A 43 39.69 38.19 6.98
C ILE A 43 39.16 37.46 5.75
N VAL A 44 38.98 38.14 4.62
CA VAL A 44 38.54 37.51 3.36
C VAL A 44 39.60 36.51 2.88
N LEU A 45 40.88 36.85 2.99
CA LEU A 45 41.98 35.97 2.63
C LEU A 45 42.03 34.74 3.55
N LEU A 46 41.90 34.94 4.88
CA LEU A 46 41.84 33.85 5.86
C LEU A 46 40.61 32.96 5.62
N MET A 47 39.46 33.55 5.32
CA MET A 47 38.22 32.83 5.02
C MET A 47 38.38 32.00 3.74
N LEU A 48 38.96 32.55 2.66
CA LEU A 48 39.26 31.80 1.43
C LEU A 48 40.28 30.67 1.66
N TRP A 49 41.23 30.89 2.56
CA TRP A 49 42.24 29.90 2.93
C TRP A 49 41.65 28.75 3.75
N VAL A 50 40.79 29.05 4.73
CA VAL A 50 40.07 28.05 5.55
C VAL A 50 39.01 27.31 4.73
N LEU A 51 38.30 28.00 3.83
CA LEU A 51 37.29 27.40 2.95
C LEU A 51 37.92 26.52 1.84
N GLY A 52 39.26 26.48 1.76
CA GLY A 52 39.96 25.58 0.86
C GLY A 52 39.85 25.97 -0.61
N ALA A 53 39.52 27.22 -0.94
CA ALA A 53 39.40 27.69 -2.32
C ALA A 53 40.74 27.60 -3.10
N PHE A 54 41.87 27.55 -2.39
CA PHE A 54 43.21 27.30 -2.95
C PHE A 54 43.67 25.83 -2.88
N ARG A 55 42.86 24.91 -2.33
CA ARG A 55 43.16 23.48 -2.35
C ARG A 55 42.67 22.90 -3.68
N LYS A 56 43.60 22.82 -4.64
CA LYS A 56 43.38 22.29 -6.00
C LYS A 56 43.06 20.78 -6.01
N ASP A 57 43.17 20.09 -4.88
CA ASP A 57 42.71 18.71 -4.68
C ASP A 57 41.30 18.65 -4.09
N ARG A 58 40.31 19.10 -4.86
CA ARG A 58 38.92 18.68 -4.65
C ARG A 58 38.82 17.24 -5.13
N ILE A 59 38.76 16.31 -4.18
CA ILE A 59 38.37 14.92 -4.44
C ILE A 59 36.96 14.97 -5.01
N GLN A 60 36.85 14.84 -6.33
CA GLN A 60 35.58 14.60 -6.98
C GLN A 60 35.01 13.31 -6.40
N PRO A 61 33.72 13.22 -6.06
CA PRO A 61 33.07 11.95 -5.75
C PRO A 61 32.94 11.15 -7.07
N GLY A 62 34.07 10.70 -7.59
CA GLY A 62 34.19 9.66 -8.59
C GLY A 62 34.59 8.40 -7.85
N SER A 63 33.82 7.33 -8.06
CA SER A 63 34.15 5.98 -7.59
C SER A 63 35.64 5.70 -7.79
N ALA A 64 36.39 5.54 -6.70
CA ALA A 64 37.77 5.08 -6.80
C ALA A 64 37.72 3.68 -7.41
N ALA A 65 38.20 3.54 -8.65
CA ALA A 65 38.38 2.24 -9.25
C ALA A 65 39.29 1.43 -8.34
N ALA A 66 38.78 0.30 -7.86
CA ALA A 66 39.58 -0.64 -7.08
C ALA A 66 40.84 -1.00 -7.88
N PRO A 67 42.01 -1.18 -7.22
CA PRO A 67 43.22 -1.58 -7.92
C PRO A 67 42.96 -2.88 -8.69
N GLU A 68 43.12 -2.80 -10.00
CA GLU A 68 42.96 -3.92 -10.92
C GLU A 68 44.05 -4.96 -10.61
N ARG A 69 43.70 -5.99 -9.82
CA ARG A 69 44.60 -7.12 -9.62
C ARG A 69 44.65 -7.88 -10.93
N LYS A 70 45.74 -7.70 -11.68
CA LYS A 70 46.04 -8.49 -12.87
C LYS A 70 46.22 -9.95 -12.46
N ALA A 71 45.39 -10.83 -13.01
CA ALA A 71 45.47 -12.27 -12.81
C ALA A 71 46.49 -12.91 -13.76
N ASP A 72 47.71 -12.36 -13.80
CA ASP A 72 48.74 -12.81 -14.74
C ASP A 72 49.20 -14.23 -14.37
N GLY A 73 49.07 -15.17 -15.30
CA GLY A 73 49.50 -16.57 -15.15
C GLY A 73 48.48 -17.53 -14.53
N LEU A 74 47.24 -17.10 -14.31
CA LEU A 74 46.17 -17.94 -13.78
C LEU A 74 45.23 -18.44 -14.90
N PRO A 75 44.77 -19.70 -14.87
CA PRO A 75 43.77 -20.19 -15.82
C PRO A 75 42.50 -19.34 -15.71
N THR A 76 42.07 -18.78 -16.84
CA THR A 76 40.91 -17.87 -16.92
C THR A 76 39.83 -18.51 -17.78
N TRP A 77 38.56 -18.29 -17.42
CA TRP A 77 37.40 -18.77 -18.17
C TRP A 77 36.55 -17.59 -18.64
N THR A 78 36.08 -17.65 -19.89
CA THR A 78 35.17 -16.64 -20.44
C THR A 78 33.76 -16.89 -19.91
N VAL A 79 33.21 -15.92 -19.16
CA VAL A 79 31.82 -15.97 -18.68
C VAL A 79 30.93 -15.30 -19.71
N ALA A 80 29.89 -16.00 -20.16
CA ALA A 80 28.84 -15.44 -21.00
C ALA A 80 27.55 -15.26 -20.18
N LEU A 81 26.90 -14.11 -20.32
CA LEU A 81 25.60 -13.90 -19.68
C LEU A 81 24.55 -14.74 -20.42
N THR A 82 23.96 -15.69 -19.72
CA THR A 82 22.86 -16.50 -20.23
C THR A 82 21.67 -16.39 -19.27
N THR A 83 20.49 -16.13 -19.82
CA THR A 83 19.24 -16.17 -19.05
C THR A 83 18.84 -17.61 -18.84
N VAL A 84 18.94 -18.09 -17.59
CA VAL A 84 18.47 -19.40 -17.20
C VAL A 84 17.09 -19.26 -16.56
N PRO A 85 16.06 -19.97 -17.04
CA PRO A 85 14.76 -19.94 -16.38
C PRO A 85 14.87 -20.60 -15.00
N VAL A 86 14.48 -19.87 -13.97
CA VAL A 86 14.38 -20.41 -12.61
C VAL A 86 12.98 -20.97 -12.43
N THR A 87 12.87 -22.30 -12.35
CA THR A 87 11.61 -22.99 -12.06
C THR A 87 11.50 -23.27 -10.57
N SER A 88 10.32 -23.04 -9.99
CA SER A 88 10.00 -23.42 -8.61
C SER A 88 8.82 -24.38 -8.62
N GLU A 89 8.99 -25.53 -8.00
CA GLU A 89 7.95 -26.55 -7.89
C GLU A 89 7.18 -26.36 -6.58
N ALA A 90 5.85 -26.34 -6.68
CA ALA A 90 4.96 -26.32 -5.53
C ALA A 90 4.05 -27.55 -5.57
N VAL A 91 3.97 -28.25 -4.45
CA VAL A 91 3.08 -29.41 -4.30
C VAL A 91 1.69 -28.94 -3.84
N GLY A 92 0.66 -29.59 -4.37
CA GLY A 92 -0.73 -29.29 -4.05
C GLY A 92 -1.64 -30.50 -4.26
N THR A 93 -2.86 -30.42 -3.74
CA THR A 93 -3.87 -31.46 -3.92
C THR A 93 -5.02 -30.93 -4.75
N VAL A 94 -5.44 -31.68 -5.76
CA VAL A 94 -6.63 -31.37 -6.55
C VAL A 94 -7.87 -31.75 -5.76
N ARG A 95 -8.87 -30.88 -5.75
CA ARG A 95 -10.20 -31.13 -5.17
C ARG A 95 -11.27 -30.78 -6.19
N ALA A 96 -12.41 -31.44 -6.08
CA ALA A 96 -13.58 -31.08 -6.88
C ALA A 96 -14.00 -29.64 -6.57
N GLU A 97 -14.28 -28.87 -7.62
CA GLU A 97 -14.79 -27.50 -7.49
C GLU A 97 -16.17 -27.47 -6.79
N HIS A 98 -16.99 -28.50 -7.06
CA HIS A 98 -18.31 -28.64 -6.49
C HIS A 98 -18.50 -30.04 -5.90
N VAL A 99 -18.96 -30.08 -4.65
CA VAL A 99 -19.32 -31.30 -3.94
C VAL A 99 -20.77 -31.17 -3.48
N ALA A 100 -21.62 -32.11 -3.88
CA ALA A 100 -23.02 -32.14 -3.51
C ALA A 100 -23.33 -33.42 -2.71
N THR A 101 -23.89 -33.25 -1.52
CA THR A 101 -24.40 -34.35 -0.71
C THR A 101 -25.91 -34.44 -0.89
N VAL A 102 -26.40 -35.55 -1.44
CA VAL A 102 -27.83 -35.75 -1.69
C VAL A 102 -28.46 -36.47 -0.51
N THR A 103 -29.48 -35.86 0.10
CA THR A 103 -30.25 -36.43 1.22
C THR A 103 -31.75 -36.30 0.98
N SER A 104 -32.52 -37.19 1.59
CA SER A 104 -33.97 -37.04 1.57
C SER A 104 -34.41 -35.90 2.49
N ARG A 105 -35.40 -35.13 2.03
CA ARG A 105 -36.05 -34.07 2.84
C ARG A 105 -37.12 -34.62 3.79
N VAL A 106 -37.63 -35.81 3.49
CA VAL A 106 -38.70 -36.48 4.25
C VAL A 106 -38.26 -37.89 4.63
N VAL A 107 -38.66 -38.34 5.81
CA VAL A 107 -38.40 -39.72 6.23
C VAL A 107 -39.46 -40.61 5.58
N ALA A 108 -39.03 -41.48 4.67
CA ALA A 108 -39.88 -42.39 3.93
C ALA A 108 -39.09 -43.64 3.52
N THR A 109 -39.81 -44.72 3.22
CA THR A 109 -39.21 -45.97 2.73
C THR A 109 -38.79 -45.81 1.27
N ILE A 110 -37.66 -46.40 0.90
CA ILE A 110 -37.21 -46.44 -0.51
C ILE A 110 -38.02 -47.49 -1.27
N VAL A 111 -38.68 -47.07 -2.34
CA VAL A 111 -39.39 -47.95 -3.28
C VAL A 111 -38.42 -48.48 -4.33
N GLN A 112 -37.58 -47.61 -4.88
CA GLN A 112 -36.65 -47.97 -5.94
C GLN A 112 -35.38 -47.12 -5.91
N LEU A 113 -34.22 -47.77 -6.14
CA LEU A 113 -32.94 -47.12 -6.39
C LEU A 113 -32.66 -47.16 -7.90
N ARG A 114 -32.47 -46.01 -8.54
CA ARG A 114 -32.34 -45.87 -10.00
C ARG A 114 -30.91 -45.60 -10.47
N VAL A 115 -29.94 -45.64 -9.56
CA VAL A 115 -28.52 -45.30 -9.80
C VAL A 115 -27.61 -46.38 -9.24
N SER A 116 -26.50 -46.62 -9.95
CA SER A 116 -25.41 -47.50 -9.52
C SER A 116 -24.18 -46.69 -9.06
N ALA A 117 -23.34 -47.30 -8.22
CA ALA A 117 -22.10 -46.68 -7.78
C ALA A 117 -21.18 -46.33 -8.97
N GLY A 118 -20.63 -45.12 -8.99
CA GLY A 118 -19.74 -44.63 -10.05
C GLY A 118 -20.45 -44.16 -11.32
N GLN A 119 -21.78 -44.27 -11.40
CA GLN A 119 -22.55 -43.77 -12.53
C GLN A 119 -22.55 -42.23 -12.58
N ARG A 120 -22.36 -41.66 -13.76
CA ARG A 120 -22.50 -40.22 -14.00
C ARG A 120 -23.99 -39.85 -14.04
N VAL A 121 -24.37 -38.82 -13.30
CA VAL A 121 -25.75 -38.32 -13.20
C VAL A 121 -25.78 -36.82 -13.47
N SER A 122 -26.92 -36.34 -13.96
CA SER A 122 -27.18 -34.93 -14.28
C SER A 122 -28.17 -34.32 -13.31
N LYS A 123 -28.24 -32.98 -13.30
CA LYS A 123 -29.21 -32.25 -12.48
C LYS A 123 -30.63 -32.59 -12.93
N GLY A 124 -31.47 -32.99 -11.98
CA GLY A 124 -32.86 -33.35 -12.22
C GLY A 124 -33.10 -34.86 -12.38
N ASP A 125 -32.04 -35.67 -12.47
CA ASP A 125 -32.17 -37.12 -12.54
C ASP A 125 -32.74 -37.68 -11.23
N VAL A 126 -33.75 -38.55 -11.35
CA VAL A 126 -34.35 -39.22 -10.21
C VAL A 126 -33.43 -40.35 -9.78
N LEU A 127 -32.75 -40.16 -8.64
CA LEU A 127 -31.82 -41.14 -8.09
C LEU A 127 -32.54 -42.22 -7.25
N VAL A 128 -33.52 -41.79 -6.45
CA VAL A 128 -34.25 -42.65 -5.51
C VAL A 128 -35.72 -42.29 -5.57
N GLU A 129 -36.57 -43.29 -5.61
CA GLU A 129 -38.01 -43.16 -5.47
C GLU A 129 -38.42 -43.53 -4.04
N LEU A 130 -39.10 -42.62 -3.36
CA LEU A 130 -39.56 -42.78 -1.98
C LEU A 130 -41.07 -43.04 -1.99
N ASP A 131 -41.54 -43.82 -1.01
CA ASP A 131 -42.96 -44.10 -0.85
C ASP A 131 -43.69 -42.81 -0.46
N ASP A 132 -44.66 -42.42 -1.29
CA ASP A 132 -45.41 -41.17 -1.14
C ASP A 132 -46.90 -41.40 -0.85
N ARG A 133 -47.33 -42.64 -0.55
CA ARG A 133 -48.76 -42.97 -0.38
C ARG A 133 -49.44 -42.13 0.70
N GLU A 134 -48.78 -41.96 1.85
CA GLU A 134 -49.30 -41.12 2.93
C GLU A 134 -49.34 -39.64 2.54
N LEU A 135 -48.28 -39.15 1.87
CA LEU A 135 -48.20 -37.76 1.42
C LEU A 135 -49.29 -37.45 0.39
N ARG A 136 -49.55 -38.37 -0.54
CA ARG A 136 -50.63 -38.28 -1.53
C ARG A 136 -51.99 -38.25 -0.85
N ALA A 137 -52.25 -39.13 0.11
CA ALA A 137 -53.53 -39.15 0.83
C ALA A 137 -53.79 -37.83 1.57
N ARG A 138 -52.78 -37.28 2.28
CA ARG A 138 -52.89 -35.99 2.96
C ARG A 138 -53.12 -34.82 2.00
N LEU A 139 -52.48 -34.86 0.83
CA LEU A 139 -52.63 -33.85 -0.20
C LEU A 139 -54.03 -33.90 -0.83
N GLU A 140 -54.59 -35.08 -1.07
CA GLU A 140 -55.98 -35.22 -1.53
C GLU A 140 -56.98 -34.72 -0.48
N GLN A 141 -56.79 -35.07 0.80
CA GLN A 141 -57.62 -34.54 1.89
C GLN A 141 -57.59 -33.01 1.95
N ALA A 142 -56.42 -32.40 1.82
CA ALA A 142 -56.30 -30.95 1.79
C ALA A 142 -56.98 -30.32 0.57
N ARG A 143 -56.88 -30.94 -0.61
CA ARG A 143 -57.57 -30.49 -1.83
C ARG A 143 -59.08 -30.56 -1.72
N GLU A 144 -59.62 -31.62 -1.12
CA GLU A 144 -61.07 -31.73 -0.88
C GLU A 144 -61.53 -30.69 0.15
N ALA A 145 -60.75 -30.42 1.19
CA ALA A 145 -61.06 -29.37 2.16
C ALA A 145 -61.12 -27.98 1.50
N VAL A 146 -60.18 -27.68 0.59
CA VAL A 146 -60.21 -26.44 -0.20
C VAL A 146 -61.46 -26.38 -1.09
N ARG A 147 -61.77 -27.46 -1.82
CA ARG A 147 -62.97 -27.52 -2.68
C ARG A 147 -64.27 -27.33 -1.89
N ALA A 148 -64.38 -27.94 -0.72
CA ALA A 148 -65.54 -27.78 0.14
C ALA A 148 -65.69 -26.33 0.64
N ALA A 149 -64.58 -25.67 0.99
CA ALA A 149 -64.59 -24.27 1.40
C ALA A 149 -64.97 -23.33 0.26
N GLU A 150 -64.44 -23.55 -0.95
CA GLU A 150 -64.80 -22.79 -2.15
C GLU A 150 -66.29 -22.95 -2.49
N ALA A 151 -66.82 -24.18 -2.39
CA ALA A 151 -68.23 -24.44 -2.62
C ALA A 151 -69.13 -23.73 -1.58
N ALA A 152 -68.67 -23.60 -0.33
CA ALA A 152 -69.40 -22.89 0.72
C ALA A 152 -69.41 -21.36 0.51
N LEU A 153 -68.36 -20.79 -0.11
CA LEU A 153 -68.32 -19.37 -0.46
C LEU A 153 -69.17 -19.01 -1.68
N ALA A 154 -69.41 -19.98 -2.55
CA ALA A 154 -70.23 -19.81 -3.76
C ALA A 154 -71.74 -19.94 -3.52
N GLN A 155 -72.14 -20.34 -2.30
CA GLN A 155 -73.54 -20.41 -1.83
C GLN A 155 -73.96 -19.12 -1.16
#